data_AF-A0A1W7MEQ0-F1
#
_entry.id   AF-A0A1W7MEQ0-F1
#
_cell.length_a   1.000
_cell.length_b   1.000
_cell.length_c   1.000
_cell.angle_alpha   90.00
_cell.angle_beta   90.00
_cell.angle_gamma   90.00
#
_symmetry.space_group_name_H-M   'P 1'
#
loop_
_entity.id
_entity.type
_entity.pdbx_description
1 polymer ?
#
loop_
_entity_poly.entity_id
_entity_poly.type
_entity_poly.pdbx_seq_one_letter_code
_entity_poly.pdbx_strand_id
1 'polypeptide(L)'
;MLRFAPRYGIISPCLVRPARRGAIRAANDNGAPHTGQDLQADSLVDAALRLFGTHGLSAAARACDAAHEAERLGDHERAEWWIAVCDTLDHRMAHAFRRQQARAR
;
A
#
# COMPACT_ATOMS: atom_id res chain seq x y z
N MET A 1 -3.31 -16.90 15.47
CA MET A 1 -4.26 -15.85 15.04
C MET A 1 -5.41 -15.84 16.04
N LEU A 2 -5.43 -14.87 16.96
CA LEU A 2 -6.49 -14.77 17.98
C LEU A 2 -7.80 -14.31 17.33
N ARG A 3 -8.83 -15.15 17.41
CA ARG A 3 -10.19 -14.82 16.98
C ARG A 3 -10.97 -14.30 18.19
N PHE A 4 -11.29 -13.02 18.20
CA PHE A 4 -12.28 -12.48 19.14
C PHE A 4 -13.67 -12.77 18.58
N ALA A 5 -14.30 -13.85 19.06
CA ALA A 5 -15.72 -14.07 18.81
C ALA A 5 -16.52 -13.11 19.72
N PRO A 6 -17.45 -12.31 19.19
CA PRO A 6 -18.42 -11.63 20.04
C PRO A 6 -19.20 -12.69 20.83
N ARG A 7 -19.21 -12.59 22.16
CA ARG A 7 -20.15 -13.36 22.99
C ARG A 7 -21.55 -12.84 22.68
N TYR A 8 -22.26 -13.46 21.75
CA TYR A 8 -23.69 -13.29 21.62
C TYR A 8 -24.39 -13.98 22.80
N GLY A 9 -24.20 -13.43 24.00
CA GLY A 9 -25.17 -13.60 25.07
C GLY A 9 -26.33 -12.68 24.76
N ILE A 10 -27.54 -13.23 24.67
CA ILE A 10 -28.76 -12.47 24.42
C ILE A 10 -28.94 -11.49 25.60
N ILE A 11 -28.59 -10.21 25.43
CA ILE A 11 -28.72 -9.23 26.51
C ILE A 11 -30.15 -8.66 26.58
N SER A 12 -30.97 -8.74 25.52
CA SER A 12 -32.36 -8.24 25.57
C SER A 12 -33.27 -8.77 24.44
N PRO A 13 -34.60 -8.86 24.67
CA PRO A 13 -35.59 -9.30 23.67
C PRO A 13 -35.68 -8.35 22.45
N CYS A 14 -35.28 -7.09 22.59
CA CYS A 14 -35.24 -6.12 21.49
C CYS A 14 -34.08 -6.34 20.50
N LEU A 15 -33.17 -7.28 20.78
CA LEU A 15 -32.13 -7.73 19.83
C LEU A 15 -32.56 -8.93 18.99
N VAL A 16 -33.80 -9.41 19.13
CA VAL A 16 -34.41 -10.41 18.24
C VAL A 16 -34.73 -9.73 16.90
N ARG A 17 -33.69 -9.47 16.10
CA ARG A 17 -33.85 -9.19 14.67
C ARG A 17 -33.93 -10.54 13.95
N PRO A 18 -34.90 -10.75 13.04
CA PRO A 18 -34.88 -11.91 12.19
C PRO A 18 -33.53 -11.92 11.45
N ALA A 19 -32.79 -13.01 11.60
CA ALA A 19 -31.52 -13.25 10.94
C ALA A 19 -31.74 -13.42 9.43
N ARG A 20 -32.07 -12.32 8.74
CA ARG A 20 -32.09 -12.18 7.28
C ARG A 20 -31.03 -11.19 6.81
N ARG A 21 -29.92 -11.11 7.54
CA ARG A 21 -28.72 -10.43 7.07
C ARG A 21 -27.69 -11.52 6.89
N GLY A 22 -27.20 -11.66 5.65
CA GLY A 22 -26.04 -12.51 5.37
C GLY A 22 -24.90 -12.19 6.33
N ALA A 23 -23.98 -13.15 6.51
CA ALA A 23 -22.88 -13.02 7.46
C ALA A 23 -22.27 -11.61 7.39
N ILE A 24 -22.43 -10.84 8.47
CA ILE A 24 -21.83 -9.51 8.59
C ILE A 24 -20.33 -9.77 8.70
N ARG A 25 -19.64 -9.64 7.57
CA ARG A 25 -18.17 -9.69 7.52
C ARG A 25 -17.64 -8.65 8.48
N ALA A 26 -16.67 -9.03 9.31
CA ALA A 26 -16.09 -8.07 10.23
C ALA A 26 -15.40 -6.98 9.39
N ALA A 27 -15.53 -5.72 9.80
CA ALA A 27 -14.99 -4.60 9.02
C ALA A 27 -13.45 -4.70 8.83
N ASN A 28 -12.78 -5.51 9.66
CA ASN A 28 -11.35 -5.80 9.61
C ASN A 28 -11.00 -7.10 8.86
N ASP A 29 -11.98 -7.83 8.32
CA ASP A 29 -11.69 -9.01 7.50
C ASP A 29 -11.22 -8.54 6.12
N ASN A 30 -9.93 -8.71 5.81
CA ASN A 30 -9.37 -8.57 4.46
C ASN A 30 -9.72 -9.79 3.59
N GLY A 31 -10.95 -10.28 3.66
CA GLY A 31 -11.49 -11.44 2.96
C GLY A 31 -11.74 -11.30 1.45
N ALA A 32 -10.91 -10.55 0.71
CA ALA A 32 -10.82 -10.72 -0.75
C ALA A 32 -9.47 -11.37 -1.08
N PRO A 33 -9.43 -12.49 -1.83
CA PRO A 33 -8.17 -13.02 -2.32
C PRO A 33 -7.49 -11.95 -3.16
N HIS A 34 -6.21 -11.71 -2.88
CA HIS A 34 -5.42 -10.69 -3.55
C HIS A 34 -5.31 -11.08 -5.03
N THR A 35 -5.74 -10.19 -5.91
CA THR A 35 -5.56 -10.33 -7.35
C THR A 35 -4.09 -10.06 -7.72
N GLY A 36 -3.69 -10.33 -8.97
CA GLY A 36 -2.31 -10.05 -9.42
C GLY A 36 -1.89 -8.59 -9.23
N GLN A 37 -2.83 -7.65 -9.33
CA GLN A 37 -2.58 -6.22 -9.09
C GLN A 37 -2.36 -5.91 -7.60
N ASP A 38 -3.08 -6.61 -6.71
CA ASP A 38 -2.91 -6.48 -5.26
C ASP A 38 -1.53 -7.01 -4.82
N LEU A 39 -1.03 -8.09 -5.43
CA LEU A 39 0.32 -8.62 -5.16
C LEU A 39 1.43 -7.65 -5.60
N GLN A 40 1.24 -6.95 -6.71
CA GLN A 40 2.19 -5.92 -7.16
C GLN A 40 2.16 -4.71 -6.22
N ALA A 41 0.97 -4.27 -5.80
CA ALA A 41 0.82 -3.23 -4.79
C ALA A 41 1.48 -3.63 -3.45
N ASP A 42 1.31 -4.87 -3.01
CA ASP A 42 1.96 -5.39 -1.81
C ASP A 42 3.49 -5.35 -1.91
N SER A 43 4.06 -5.68 -3.07
CA SER A 43 5.51 -5.62 -3.27
C SER A 43 6.07 -4.19 -3.18
N LEU A 44 5.33 -3.20 -3.71
CA LEU A 44 5.69 -1.78 -3.60
C LEU A 44 5.59 -1.30 -2.16
N VAL A 45 4.55 -1.73 -1.44
CA VAL A 45 4.36 -1.40 -0.02
C VAL A 45 5.46 -2.06 0.83
N ASP A 46 5.81 -3.32 0.62
CA ASP A 46 6.90 -4.00 1.35
C ASP A 46 8.24 -3.29 1.12
N ALA A 47 8.55 -2.95 -0.14
CA ALA A 47 9.76 -2.19 -0.47
C ALA A 47 9.78 -0.80 0.21
N ALA A 48 8.67 -0.08 0.17
CA ALA A 48 8.53 1.21 0.82
C ALA A 48 8.71 1.11 2.35
N LEU A 49 8.10 0.11 2.98
CA LEU A 49 8.23 -0.12 4.43
C LEU A 49 9.65 -0.50 4.83
N ARG A 50 10.35 -1.32 4.03
CA ARG A 50 11.78 -1.63 4.26
C ARG A 50 12.65 -0.40 4.15
N LEU A 51 12.41 0.44 3.14
CA LEU A 51 13.17 1.66 2.93
C LEU A 51 12.91 2.66 4.06
N PHE A 52 11.65 2.80 4.49
CA PHE A 52 11.26 3.60 5.64
C PHE A 52 11.88 3.07 6.95
N GLY A 53 11.88 1.75 7.16
CA GLY A 53 12.52 1.15 8.33
C GLY A 53 14.03 1.42 8.39
N THR A 54 14.69 1.53 7.24
CA THR A 54 16.14 1.76 7.14
C THR A 54 16.52 3.25 7.22
N HIS A 55 15.73 4.13 6.58
CA HIS A 55 16.08 5.54 6.36
C HIS A 55 15.11 6.54 7.01
N GLY A 56 14.04 6.07 7.63
CA GLY A 56 13.00 6.90 8.24
C GLY A 56 12.37 7.87 7.22
N LEU A 57 12.17 9.12 7.64
CA LEU A 57 11.57 10.18 6.81
C LEU A 57 12.36 10.50 5.54
N SER A 58 13.64 10.12 5.47
CA SER A 58 14.45 10.32 4.26
C SER A 58 14.22 9.26 3.17
N ALA A 59 13.41 8.24 3.43
CA ALA A 59 13.17 7.13 2.51
C ALA A 59 12.63 7.58 1.13
N ALA A 60 11.70 8.54 1.08
CA ALA A 60 11.17 9.04 -0.18
C ALA A 60 12.26 9.70 -1.04
N ALA A 61 13.16 10.46 -0.43
CA ALA A 61 14.32 11.03 -1.10
C ALA A 61 15.28 9.95 -1.61
N ARG A 62 15.53 8.91 -0.81
CA ARG A 62 16.35 7.76 -1.22
C ARG A 62 15.76 7.00 -2.41
N ALA A 63 14.45 6.85 -2.48
CA ALA A 63 13.77 6.27 -3.64
C ALA A 63 13.93 7.15 -4.88
N CYS A 64 13.79 8.48 -4.76
CA CYS A 64 14.06 9.41 -5.86
C CYS A 64 15.51 9.34 -6.35
N ASP A 65 16.49 9.28 -5.45
CA ASP A 65 17.91 9.16 -5.82
C ASP A 65 18.16 7.87 -6.61
N ALA A 66 17.55 6.76 -6.19
CA ALA A 66 17.64 5.48 -6.88
C ALA A 66 16.96 5.51 -8.25
N ALA A 67 15.84 6.24 -8.40
CA ALA A 67 15.20 6.47 -9.69
C ALA A 67 16.09 7.29 -10.63
N HIS A 68 16.73 8.36 -10.13
CA HIS A 68 17.68 9.16 -10.91
C HIS A 68 18.88 8.32 -11.39
N GLU A 69 19.42 7.47 -10.51
CA GLU A 69 20.53 6.60 -10.86
C GLU A 69 20.13 5.55 -11.92
N ALA A 70 18.93 4.97 -11.80
CA ALA A 70 18.41 4.04 -12.81
C ALA A 70 18.22 4.72 -14.18
N GLU A 71 17.67 5.94 -14.22
CA GLU A 71 17.58 6.74 -15.45
C GLU A 71 18.95 7.03 -16.05
N ARG A 72 19.94 7.37 -15.22
CA ARG A 72 21.32 7.63 -15.67
C ARG A 72 21.96 6.39 -16.32
N LEU A 73 21.56 5.20 -15.87
CA LEU A 73 21.98 3.92 -16.42
C LEU A 73 21.13 3.47 -17.63
N GLY A 74 20.07 4.21 -17.99
CA GLY A 74 19.16 3.87 -19.08
C GLY A 74 18.16 2.76 -18.74
N ASP A 75 18.02 2.41 -17.46
CA ASP A 75 17.09 1.38 -17.00
C ASP A 75 15.75 2.01 -16.60
N HIS A 76 14.89 2.20 -17.60
CA HIS A 76 13.58 2.83 -17.42
C HIS A 76 12.63 2.01 -16.55
N GLU A 77 12.67 0.68 -16.62
CA GLU A 77 11.81 -0.17 -15.80
C GLU A 77 12.15 -0.01 -14.32
N ARG A 78 13.45 -0.03 -13.99
CA ARG A 78 13.93 0.17 -12.63
C ARG A 78 13.67 1.59 -12.13
N ALA A 79 13.77 2.58 -13.02
CA ALA A 79 13.41 3.95 -12.68
C ALA A 79 11.92 4.09 -12.34
N GLU A 80 11.02 3.56 -13.19
CA GLU A 80 9.58 3.56 -12.94
C GLU A 80 9.21 2.84 -11.63
N TRP A 81 9.87 1.72 -11.34
CA TRP A 81 9.68 1.01 -10.08
C TRP A 81 10.05 1.87 -8.87
N TRP A 82 11.21 2.55 -8.90
CA TRP A 82 11.61 3.46 -7.81
C TRP A 82 10.70 4.69 -7.69
N ILE A 83 10.17 5.20 -8.80
CA ILE A 83 9.16 6.27 -8.78
C ILE A 83 7.87 5.76 -8.11
N ALA A 84 7.44 4.54 -8.41
CA ALA A 84 6.27 3.94 -7.76
C ALA A 84 6.48 3.73 -6.25
N VAL A 85 7.67 3.28 -5.82
CA VAL A 85 8.04 3.20 -4.40
C VAL A 85 8.10 4.59 -3.75
N CYS A 86 8.57 5.62 -4.47
CA CYS A 86 8.51 6.98 -3.97
C CYS A 86 7.06 7.47 -3.83
N ASP A 87 6.17 7.12 -4.77
CA ASP A 87 4.76 7.52 -4.77
C ASP A 87 3.98 6.93 -3.59
N THR A 88 4.30 5.71 -3.17
CA THR A 88 3.71 5.08 -1.97
C THR A 88 4.17 5.74 -0.65
N LEU A 89 5.33 6.40 -0.65
CA LEU A 89 5.87 7.12 0.51
C LEU A 89 5.48 8.61 0.52
N ASP A 90 5.67 9.30 -0.62
CA ASP A 90 5.39 10.71 -0.85
C ASP A 90 5.00 10.97 -2.32
N HIS A 91 3.69 11.01 -2.55
CA HIS A 91 3.12 11.30 -3.87
C HIS A 91 3.54 12.67 -4.44
N ARG A 92 3.77 13.69 -3.59
CA ARG A 92 4.16 15.03 -4.08
C ARG A 92 5.56 15.01 -4.67
N MET A 93 6.49 14.31 -4.03
CA MET A 93 7.85 14.14 -4.53
C MET A 93 7.87 13.33 -5.83
N ALA A 94 7.16 12.19 -5.89
CA ALA A 94 7.06 11.39 -7.10
C ALA A 94 6.49 12.17 -8.29
N HIS A 95 5.44 12.98 -8.06
CA HIS A 95 4.89 13.84 -9.12
C HIS A 95 5.86 14.95 -9.55
N ALA A 96 6.62 15.52 -8.62
CA ALA A 96 7.65 16.51 -8.96
C ALA A 96 8.73 15.90 -9.86
N PHE A 97 9.15 14.66 -9.56
CA PHE A 97 10.11 13.91 -10.35
C PHE A 97 9.58 13.59 -11.76
N ARG A 98 8.36 13.05 -11.89
CA ARG A 98 7.73 12.79 -13.20
C ARG A 98 7.67 14.05 -14.06
N ARG A 99 7.38 15.21 -13.47
CA ARG A 99 7.42 16.51 -14.19
C ARG A 99 8.82 16.91 -14.64
N GLN A 100 9.87 16.59 -13.88
CA GLN A 100 11.24 16.85 -14.28
C GLN A 100 11.65 15.96 -15.45
N GLN A 101 11.31 14.67 -15.41
CA GLN A 101 11.54 13.75 -16.53
C GLN A 101 10.84 14.23 -17.81
N ALA A 102 9.58 14.66 -17.72
CA ALA A 102 8.83 15.18 -18.87
C ALA A 102 9.43 16.46 -19.49
N ARG A 103 10.25 17.21 -18.74
CA ARG A 103 10.96 18.40 -19.24
C ARG A 103 12.32 18.11 -19.84
N ALA A 104 12.90 16.95 -19.51
CA ALA A 104 14.21 16.54 -19.98
C ALA A 104 14.15 15.76 -21.32
N ARG A 105 12.94 15.37 -21.75
CA ARG A 105 12.64 14.82 -23.08
C ARG A 105 12.26 15.93 -24.06
#